data_AF-A0A1I6ZSL0-F1
#
_entry.id   AF-A0A1I6ZSL0-F1
#
_cell.length_a   1.000
_cell.length_b   1.000
_cell.length_c   1.000
_cell.angle_alpha   90.00
_cell.angle_beta   90.00
_cell.angle_gamma   90.00
#
_symmetry.space_group_name_H-M   'P 1'
#
loop_
_entity.id
_entity.type
_entity.pdbx_description
1 polymer ?
#
loop_
_entity_poly.entity_id
_entity_poly.type
_entity_poly.pdbx_seq_one_letter_code
_entity_poly.pdbx_strand_id
1 'polypeptide(L)' 'MTSEPARHHDSALFHWRITDAAGATVLTGLDVVQVDDAGRIRRLTGFFDQAPAAG' A
#
# COMPACT_ATOMS: atom_id res chain seq x y z
N MET A 1 -5.01 0.99 10.30
CA MET A 1 -4.63 2.40 10.24
C MET A 1 -4.16 2.63 8.82
N THR A 2 -4.82 3.48 8.06
CA THR A 2 -4.34 3.94 6.75
C THR A 2 -3.74 5.31 6.98
N SER A 3 -2.50 5.54 6.55
CA SER A 3 -1.93 6.88 6.57
C SER A 3 -2.59 7.73 5.47
N GLU A 4 -2.62 9.05 5.64
CA GLU A 4 -2.87 9.92 4.49
C GLU A 4 -1.76 9.71 3.44
N PRO A 5 -2.07 9.70 2.14
CA PRO A 5 -1.04 9.54 1.12
C PRO A 5 -0.05 10.71 1.13
N ALA A 6 1.23 10.43 1.35
CA ALA A 6 2.29 11.40 1.15
C ALA A 6 2.55 11.54 -0.37
N ARG A 7 2.39 12.75 -0.91
CA ARG A 7 2.48 13.02 -2.37
C ARG A 7 3.71 13.84 -2.71
N HIS A 8 4.44 13.41 -3.73
CA HIS A 8 5.55 14.16 -4.32
C HIS A 8 5.60 13.88 -5.83
N HIS A 9 5.42 14.92 -6.65
CA HIS A 9 5.20 14.81 -8.10
C HIS A 9 4.07 13.81 -8.45
N ASP A 10 4.34 12.88 -9.37
CA ASP A 10 3.42 11.85 -9.86
C ASP A 10 3.34 10.63 -8.93
N SER A 11 3.90 10.72 -7.72
CA SER A 11 4.04 9.59 -6.80
C SER A 11 3.27 9.80 -5.50
N ALA A 12 2.66 8.73 -5.00
CA ALA A 12 1.99 8.67 -3.71
C ALA A 12 2.42 7.43 -2.92
N LEU A 13 2.69 7.60 -1.63
CA LEU A 13 2.97 6.50 -0.69
C LEU A 13 1.87 6.43 0.36
N PHE A 14 1.39 5.22 0.64
CA PHE A 14 0.46 4.98 1.76
C PHE A 14 0.70 3.62 2.40
N HIS A 15 0.40 3.55 3.70
CA HIS A 15 0.42 2.32 4.47
C HIS A 15 -0.99 1.72 4.54
N TRP A 16 -1.06 0.39 4.56
CA TRP A 16 -2.31 -0.35 4.61
C TRP A 16 -2.20 -1.54 5.58
N ARG A 17 -3.37 -2.10 5.92
CA ARG A 17 -3.47 -3.38 6.63
C ARG A 17 -4.63 -4.21 6.08
N ILE A 18 -4.45 -5.53 6.03
CA ILE A 18 -5.52 -6.49 5.77
C ILE A 18 -5.96 -7.08 7.10
N THR A 19 -7.26 -7.14 7.33
CA THR A 19 -7.86 -7.72 8.53
C THR A 19 -8.74 -8.91 8.18
N ASP A 20 -8.86 -9.86 9.10
CA ASP A 20 -9.87 -10.92 9.01
C ASP A 20 -11.29 -10.39 9.34
N ALA A 21 -12.28 -11.27 9.28
CA ALA A 21 -13.68 -10.93 9.57
C ALA A 21 -13.94 -10.50 11.02
N ALA A 22 -13.05 -10.85 11.96
CA ALA A 22 -13.11 -10.43 13.36
C ALA A 22 -12.37 -9.10 13.62
N GLY A 23 -11.68 -8.56 12.61
CA GLY A 23 -10.93 -7.32 12.70
C GLY A 23 -9.46 -7.48 13.13
N ALA A 24 -8.97 -8.71 13.31
CA ALA A 24 -7.57 -8.96 13.60
C ALA A 24 -6.71 -8.67 12.37
N THR A 25 -5.54 -8.07 12.56
CA THR A 25 -4.63 -7.74 11.45
C THR A 25 -3.87 -8.99 11.02
N VAL A 26 -3.96 -9.34 9.73
CA VAL A 26 -3.34 -10.53 9.14
C VAL A 26 -2.06 -10.15 8.39
N LEU A 27 -2.07 -8.99 7.74
CA LEU A 27 -0.94 -8.51 6.95
C LEU A 27 -0.90 -6.98 6.96
N THR A 28 0.31 -6.44 6.88
CA THR A 28 0.57 -5.01 6.79
C THR A 28 1.60 -4.76 5.70
N GLY A 29 1.58 -3.55 5.15
CA GLY A 29 2.50 -3.15 4.12
C GLY A 29 2.31 -1.71 3.71
N LEU A 30 3.10 -1.33 2.71
CA LEU A 30 2.99 -0.04 2.04
C LEU A 30 3.10 -0.22 0.54
N ASP A 31 2.46 0.69 -0.18
CA ASP A 31 2.58 0.79 -1.62
C ASP A 31 3.11 2.17 -2.02
N VAL A 32 3.92 2.19 -3.07
CA VAL A 32 4.27 3.39 -3.83
C VAL A 32 3.54 3.31 -5.18
N VAL A 33 2.63 4.25 -5.40
CA VAL A 33 1.87 4.43 -6.65
C VAL A 33 2.52 5.53 -7.47
N GLN A 34 2.65 5.31 -8.78
CA GLN A 34 2.90 6.37 -9.76
C GLN A 34 1.66 6.54 -10.63
N VAL A 35 1.22 7.78 -10.83
CA VAL A 35 0.07 8.13 -11.68
C VAL A 35 0.53 8.82 -12.96
N ASP A 36 -0.24 8.70 -14.04
CA ASP A 36 -0.03 9.49 -15.26
C ASP A 36 -0.76 10.85 -15.20
N ASP A 37 -0.58 11.68 -16.23
CA ASP A 37 -1.20 13.00 -16.31
C ASP A 37 -2.75 12.96 -16.39
N ALA A 38 -3.33 11.79 -16.72
CA ALA A 38 -4.77 11.56 -16.70
C ALA A 38 -5.26 11.04 -15.33
N GLY A 39 -4.37 10.96 -14.34
CA GLY A 39 -4.66 10.49 -12.98
C GLY A 39 -4.81 8.96 -12.87
N ARG A 40 -4.42 8.19 -13.89
CA ARG A 40 -4.49 6.73 -13.86
C ARG A 40 -3.22 6.14 -13.26
N ILE A 41 -3.35 4.98 -12.60
CA ILE A 41 -2.18 4.27 -12.07
C ILE A 41 -1.34 3.74 -13.24
N ARG A 42 -0.10 4.24 -13.33
CA ARG A 42 0.92 3.82 -14.29
C ARG A 42 1.78 2.68 -13.73
N ARG A 43 2.07 2.71 -12.43
CA ARG A 43 2.87 1.69 -11.73
C ARG A 43 2.46 1.62 -10.27
N LEU A 44 2.46 0.41 -9.74
CA LEU A 44 2.34 0.12 -8.32
C LEU A 44 3.53 -0.73 -7.89
N THR A 45 4.20 -0.39 -6.80
CA THR A 45 5.25 -1.22 -6.20
C THR A 45 4.94 -1.37 -4.72
N GLY A 46 4.65 -2.61 -4.31
CA GLY A 46 4.21 -2.95 -2.95
C GLY A 46 5.28 -3.67 -2.16
N PHE A 47 5.26 -3.44 -0.84
CA PHE A 47 6.12 -4.07 0.14
C PHE A 47 5.28 -4.60 1.29
N PHE A 48 5.52 -5.84 1.70
CA PHE A 48 4.99 -6.35 2.95
C PHE A 48 5.92 -5.94 4.09
N ASP A 49 5.36 -5.44 5.20
CA ASP A 49 6.16 -5.04 6.37
C ASP A 49 6.85 -6.24 7.02
N GLN A 50 6.27 -7.43 6.86
CA GLN A 50 6.83 -8.71 7.26
C GLN A 50 6.84 -9.65 6.05
N ALA A 51 7.87 -10.47 5.94
CA ALA A 51 7.89 -11.52 4.93
C ALA A 51 6.68 -12.45 5.13
N PRO A 52 5.97 -12.85 4.04
CA PRO A 52 4.95 -13.88 4.15
C PRO A 52 5.55 -15.13 4.82
N ALA A 53 4.78 -15.78 5.70
CA ALA A 53 5.20 -17.08 6.23
C ALA A 53 5.49 -18.02 5.06
N ALA A 54 6.64 -18.71 5.10
CA ALA A 54 6.91 -19.75 4.13
C ALA A 54 5.84 -20.83 4.28
N GLY A 55 5.12 -21.10 3.18
CA GLY A 55 4.15 -22.18 3.08
C GLY A 55 4.80 -23.54 2.97
#